data_AF-A0A953B3Q6-F1
#
_entry.id   AF-A0A953B3Q6-F1
#
_cell.length_a   1.000
_cell.length_b   1.000
_cell.length_c   1.000
_cell.angle_alpha   90.00
_cell.angle_beta   90.00
_cell.angle_gamma   90.00
#
_symmetry.space_group_name_H-M   'P 1'
#
loop_
_entity.id
_entity.type
_entity.pdbx_description
1 polymer ?
#
loop_
_entity_poly.entity_id
_entity_poly.type
_entity_poly.pdbx_seq_one_letter_code
_entity_poly.pdbx_strand_id
1 'polypeptide(L)' 'MELRKSDKIFVAGHQGMVGSALMRRLHADGFTNVVTRLRSELD' A
#
# COMPACT_ATOMS: atom_id res chain seq x y z
N MET A 1 6.56 -7.82 16.54
CA MET A 1 7.17 -7.62 15.21
C MET A 1 6.84 -6.20 14.81
N GLU A 2 7.85 -5.35 14.63
CA GLU A 2 7.68 -3.92 14.37
C GLU A 2 7.84 -3.66 12.87
N LEU A 3 6.91 -2.91 12.27
CA LEU A 3 6.94 -2.53 10.86
C LEU A 3 7.81 -1.27 10.71
N ARG A 4 8.88 -1.38 9.93
CA ARG A 4 9.77 -0.25 9.62
C ARG A 4 9.23 0.50 8.42
N LYS A 5 9.46 1.82 8.37
CA LYS A 5 9.03 2.67 7.24
C LYS A 5 9.61 2.25 5.88
N SER A 6 10.74 1.54 5.92
CA SER A 6 11.43 0.97 4.75
C SER A 6 10.92 -0.41 4.33
N ASP A 7 10.10 -1.06 5.16
CA ASP A 7 9.60 -2.40 4.84
C ASP A 7 8.68 -2.34 3.62
N LYS A 8 8.76 -3.39 2.80
CA LYS A 8 8.00 -3.47 1.56
C LYS A 8 6.56 -3.90 1.87
N ILE A 9 5.61 -3.02 1.63
CA ILE A 9 4.20 -3.25 1.90
C ILE A 9 3.47 -3.43 0.58
N PHE A 10 2.80 -4.56 0.37
CA PHE A 10 1.95 -4.77 -0.78
C PHE A 10 0.49 -4.52 -0.43
N VAL A 11 -0.18 -3.61 -1.15
CA VAL A 11 -1.61 -3.30 -0.97
C VAL A 11 -2.40 -3.76 -2.19
N ALA A 12 -3.10 -4.88 -2.04
CA ALA A 12 -4.11 -5.32 -3.00
C ALA A 12 -5.38 -4.46 -2.88
N GLY A 13 -6.11 -4.29 -3.98
CA GLY A 13 -7.38 -3.54 -3.96
C GLY A 13 -7.24 -2.07 -3.58
N HIS A 14 -6.06 -1.46 -3.80
CA HIS A 14 -5.74 -0.07 -3.45
C HIS A 14 -6.69 0.99 -4.07
N GLN A 15 -7.42 0.63 -5.14
CA GLN A 15 -8.43 1.47 -5.79
C GLN A 15 -9.78 1.49 -5.04
N GLY A 16 -10.01 0.54 -4.13
CA GLY A 16 -11.26 0.46 -3.37
C GLY A 16 -11.35 1.49 -2.24
N MET A 17 -12.52 1.57 -1.62
CA MET A 17 -12.77 2.48 -0.48
C MET A 17 -11.75 2.29 0.65
N VAL A 18 -11.51 1.03 1.05
CA VAL A 18 -10.56 0.68 2.12
C VAL A 18 -9.10 0.81 1.66
N GLY A 19 -8.78 0.30 0.47
CA GLY A 19 -7.42 0.34 -0.05
C GLY A 19 -6.88 1.76 -0.25
N SER A 20 -7.74 2.68 -0.72
CA SER A 20 -7.36 4.08 -0.90
C SER A 20 -7.18 4.81 0.44
N ALA A 21 -7.99 4.49 1.46
CA ALA A 21 -7.81 5.03 2.81
C ALA A 21 -6.51 4.52 3.46
N LEU A 22 -6.20 3.23 3.29
CA LEU A 22 -4.96 2.63 3.79
C LEU A 22 -3.73 3.25 3.12
N MET A 23 -3.75 3.45 1.80
CA MET A 23 -2.65 4.13 1.08
C MET A 23 -2.41 5.55 1.63
N ARG A 24 -3.46 6.34 1.83
CA ARG A 24 -3.35 7.69 2.41
C ARG A 24 -2.72 7.64 3.80
N ARG A 25 -3.12 6.68 4.64
CA ARG A 25 -2.57 6.52 5.98
C ARG A 25 -1.09 6.12 5.96
N LEU A 26 -0.73 5.13 5.14
CA LEU A 26 0.66 4.68 5.01
C LEU A 26 1.58 5.81 4.51
N HIS A 27 1.12 6.59 3.53
CA HIS A 27 1.87 7.76 3.08
C HIS A 27 1.99 8.82 4.18
N ALA A 28 0.91 9.12 4.92
CA ALA A 28 0.92 10.07 6.03
C ALA A 28 1.85 9.64 7.18
N ASP A 29 1.91 8.34 7.47
CA ASP A 29 2.78 7.76 8.49
C ASP A 29 4.26 7.67 8.01
N GLY A 30 4.52 8.00 6.73
CA GLY A 30 5.86 8.10 6.14
C GLY A 30 6.42 6.80 5.59
N PHE A 31 5.57 5.82 5.29
CA PHE A 31 6.00 4.62 4.57
C PHE A 31 6.33 4.97 3.12
N THR A 32 7.50 4.56 2.66
CA THR A 32 8.01 4.92 1.33
C THR A 32 8.01 3.73 0.36
N ASN A 33 7.94 2.51 0.89
CA ASN A 33 8.08 1.27 0.11
C ASN A 33 6.74 0.53 -0.01
N VAL A 34 5.69 1.26 -0.42
CA VAL A 34 4.35 0.71 -0.64
C VAL A 34 4.19 0.38 -2.12
N VAL A 35 3.90 -0.89 -2.42
CA VAL A 35 3.73 -1.42 -3.77
C VAL A 35 2.27 -1.78 -3.98
N THR A 36 1.74 -1.36 -5.11
CA THR A 36 0.38 -1.68 -5.54
C THR A 36 0.44 -2.30 -6.92
N ARG A 37 -0.47 -3.24 -7.19
CA ARG A 37 -0.71 -3.76 -8.54
C ARG A 37 -2.20 -3.78 -8.84
N LEU A 38 -2.56 -3.38 -10.05
CA LEU A 38 -3.88 -3.57 -10.60
C LEU A 38 -4.02 -5.01 -11.06
N ARG A 39 -5.23 -5.56 -10.97
CA ARG A 39 -5.51 -6.89 -11.54
C ARG A 39 -5.19 -6.93 -13.04
N SER A 40 -5.40 -5.82 -13.75
CA SER A 40 -5.05 -5.67 -15.17
C SER A 40 -3.54 -5.63 -15.46
N GLU A 41 -2.69 -5.50 -14.44
CA GLU A 41 -1.22 -5.59 -14.56
C GLU A 41 -0.70 -7.01 -14.22
N LEU A 42 -1.59 -7.93 -13.86
CA LEU A 42 -1.29 -9.31 -13.45
C LEU A 42 -1.79 -10.34 -14.47
N ASP A 43 -2.41 -9.90 -15.56
CA ASP A 43 -2.76 -10.73 -16.73
C ASP A 43 -1.53 -11.04 -17.60
#